data_AF-A0A2Z2JIN8-F1
#
_entry.id   AF-A0A2Z2JIN8-F1
#
_cell.length_a   1.000
_cell.length_b   1.000
_cell.length_c   1.000
_cell.angle_alpha   90.00
_cell.angle_beta   90.00
_cell.angle_gamma   90.00
#
_symmetry.space_group_name_H-M   'P 1'
#
loop_
_entity.id
_entity.type
_entity.pdbx_description
1 polymer ?
#
loop_
_entity_poly.entity_id
_entity_poly.type
_entity_poly.pdbx_seq_one_letter_code
_entity_poly.pdbx_strand_id
1 'polypeptide(L)'
;MQIKKTITKMHVKRGEIIQVISGRDKGKIGKIIKVLAKSNKIIVENLNIATKHLKAQKDNNGGSIIRIEKPINSSNVVLYKQR
;
A
#
# COMPACT_ATOMS: atom_id res chain seq x y z
N MET A 1 10.84 22.54 -19.65
CA MET A 1 11.07 22.67 -18.19
C MET A 1 10.98 21.28 -17.56
N GLN A 2 12.11 20.58 -17.37
CA GLN A 2 12.12 19.25 -16.76
C GLN A 2 12.07 19.41 -15.24
N ILE A 3 10.92 19.11 -14.62
CA ILE A 3 10.80 19.11 -13.17
C ILE A 3 11.60 17.90 -12.66
N LYS A 4 12.81 18.15 -12.14
CA LYS A 4 13.59 17.13 -11.43
C LYS A 4 12.72 16.57 -10.31
N LYS A 5 12.36 15.28 -10.42
CA LYS A 5 11.57 14.56 -9.41
C LYS A 5 12.40 14.45 -8.14
N THR A 6 12.05 15.19 -7.11
CA THR A 6 12.64 15.02 -5.78
C THR A 6 12.17 13.68 -5.21
N ILE A 7 13.06 12.69 -5.16
CA ILE A 7 12.79 11.40 -4.53
C ILE A 7 12.94 11.60 -3.02
N THR A 8 11.85 11.53 -2.28
CA THR A 8 11.87 11.60 -0.81
C THR A 8 12.50 10.32 -0.26
N LYS A 9 13.49 10.45 0.63
CA LYS A 9 14.14 9.31 1.28
C LYS A 9 13.15 8.65 2.25
N MET A 10 12.81 7.39 2.02
CA MET A 10 11.94 6.61 2.91
C MET A 10 12.75 5.66 3.79
N HIS A 11 12.23 5.38 4.98
CA HIS A 11 12.83 4.47 5.96
C HIS A 11 12.57 2.98 5.68
N VAL A 12 11.76 2.65 4.67
CA VAL A 12 11.28 1.29 4.37
C VAL A 12 11.50 0.95 2.90
N LYS A 13 11.72 -0.33 2.65
CA LYS A 13 11.97 -0.91 1.32
C LYS A 13 10.91 -1.96 0.99
N ARG A 14 10.79 -2.27 -0.30
CA ARG A 14 9.95 -3.35 -0.78
C ARG A 14 10.43 -4.68 -0.21
N GLY A 15 9.51 -5.52 0.27
CA GLY A 15 9.80 -6.84 0.80
C GLY A 15 10.06 -6.89 2.31
N GLU A 16 10.18 -5.76 2.99
CA GLU A 16 10.31 -5.71 4.44
C GLU A 16 8.97 -5.98 5.14
N ILE A 17 9.06 -6.52 6.34
CA ILE A 17 7.92 -6.74 7.24
C ILE A 17 7.80 -5.51 8.14
N ILE A 18 6.60 -4.95 8.21
CA ILE A 18 6.30 -3.80 9.04
C ILE A 18 5.11 -4.08 9.94
N GLN A 19 4.99 -3.27 11.00
CA GLN A 19 3.81 -3.19 11.83
C GLN A 19 3.18 -1.79 11.68
N VAL A 20 1.86 -1.74 11.65
CA VAL A 20 1.11 -0.48 11.61
C VAL A 20 1.00 0.13 13.00
N ILE A 21 1.44 1.38 13.16
CA ILE A 21 1.42 2.12 14.42
C ILE A 21 0.06 2.80 14.64
N SER A 22 -0.55 3.31 13.57
CA SER A 22 -1.75 4.16 13.64
C SER A 22 -2.69 3.94 12.44
N GLY A 23 -3.97 4.25 12.65
CA GLY A 23 -5.04 4.11 11.65
C GLY A 23 -5.91 2.86 11.84
N ARG A 24 -6.72 2.54 10.83
CA ARG A 24 -7.71 1.45 10.84
C ARG A 24 -7.10 0.08 11.13
N ASP A 25 -5.88 -0.14 10.68
CA ASP A 25 -5.18 -1.43 10.75
C ASP A 25 -4.09 -1.45 11.82
N LYS A 26 -4.19 -0.59 12.85
CA LYS A 26 -3.22 -0.51 13.96
C LYS A 26 -2.93 -1.88 14.58
N GLY A 27 -1.64 -2.15 14.81
CA GLY A 27 -1.14 -3.37 15.43
C GLY A 27 -0.93 -4.54 14.48
N LYS A 28 -1.52 -4.50 13.27
CA LYS A 28 -1.33 -5.57 12.28
C LYS A 28 0.06 -5.53 11.66
N ILE A 29 0.56 -6.71 11.33
CA ILE A 29 1.85 -6.94 10.70
C ILE A 29 1.60 -7.31 9.25
N GLY A 30 2.42 -6.81 8.34
CA GLY A 30 2.31 -7.12 6.92
C GLY A 30 3.59 -6.86 6.15
N LYS A 31 3.67 -7.44 4.95
CA LYS A 31 4.81 -7.30 4.04
C LYS A 31 4.56 -6.20 3.03
N ILE A 32 5.59 -5.39 2.76
CA ILE A 32 5.50 -4.31 1.76
C ILE A 32 5.55 -4.91 0.35
N ILE A 33 4.44 -4.82 -0.38
CA ILE A 33 4.32 -5.24 -1.79
C ILE A 33 4.93 -4.19 -2.71
N LYS A 34 4.61 -2.91 -2.47
CA LYS A 34 5.00 -1.80 -3.34
C LYS A 34 5.27 -0.53 -2.55
N VAL A 35 6.23 0.23 -3.04
CA VAL A 35 6.68 1.47 -2.42
C VAL A 35 6.45 2.62 -3.40
N LEU A 36 5.69 3.63 -2.98
CA LEU A 36 5.34 4.82 -3.77
C LEU A 36 6.12 6.02 -3.22
N ALA A 37 7.41 6.10 -3.55
CA ALA A 37 8.32 7.14 -3.05
C ALA A 37 7.89 8.57 -3.34
N LYS A 38 7.16 8.79 -4.43
CA LYS A 38 6.70 10.13 -4.83
C LYS A 38 5.63 10.69 -3.91
N SER A 39 4.87 9.82 -3.24
CA SER A 39 3.73 10.20 -2.41
C SER A 39 3.92 9.81 -0.95
N ASN A 40 5.11 9.33 -0.56
CA ASN A 40 5.41 8.80 0.78
C ASN A 40 4.39 7.76 1.24
N LYS A 41 3.97 6.89 0.32
CA LYS A 41 3.00 5.83 0.60
C LYS A 41 3.58 4.46 0.26
N ILE A 42 3.08 3.45 0.95
CA ILE A 42 3.43 2.05 0.73
C ILE A 42 2.16 1.22 0.60
N ILE A 43 2.21 0.16 -0.18
CA ILE A 43 1.14 -0.83 -0.27
C ILE A 43 1.62 -2.06 0.48
N VAL A 44 0.83 -2.48 1.46
CA VAL A 44 1.14 -3.59 2.36
C VAL A 44 0.11 -4.68 2.12
N GLU A 45 0.58 -5.92 2.09
CA GLU A 45 -0.26 -7.09 1.85
C GLU A 45 -1.34 -7.24 2.91
N ASN A 46 -2.57 -7.52 2.46
CA ASN A 46 -3.75 -7.74 3.31
C ASN A 46 -4.10 -6.60 4.28
N LEU A 47 -3.56 -5.39 4.07
CA LEU A 47 -3.88 -4.20 4.86
C LEU A 47 -4.55 -3.12 4.03
N ASN A 48 -5.36 -2.28 4.69
CA ASN A 48 -6.08 -1.17 4.08
C ASN A 48 -6.87 -1.58 2.82
N ILE A 49 -7.59 -2.69 2.91
CA ILE A 49 -8.34 -3.27 1.80
C ILE A 49 -9.60 -2.44 1.55
N ALA A 50 -9.81 -2.05 0.29
CA ALA A 50 -11.01 -1.40 -0.17
C ALA A 50 -11.72 -2.24 -1.24
N THR A 51 -13.04 -2.28 -1.16
CA THR A 51 -13.88 -2.91 -2.19
C THR A 51 -14.03 -1.95 -3.36
N LYS A 52 -13.69 -2.41 -4.57
CA LYS A 52 -13.88 -1.67 -5.82
C LYS A 52 -14.87 -2.42 -6.71
N HIS A 53 -15.96 -1.77 -7.03
CA HIS A 53 -16.93 -2.25 -8.02
C HIS A 53 -16.39 -1.93 -9.42
N LEU A 54 -16.16 -2.96 -10.22
CA LEU A 54 -15.78 -2.81 -11.62
C LEU A 54 -17.02 -2.95 -12.50
N LYS A 55 -17.27 -1.94 -13.33
CA LYS A 55 -18.27 -2.04 -14.40
C LYS A 55 -17.81 -3.09 -15.39
N ALA A 56 -18.76 -3.85 -15.93
CA ALA A 56 -18.50 -4.83 -16.97
C ALA A 56 -17.79 -4.16 -18.16
N GLN A 57 -16.70 -4.76 -18.63
CA GLN A 57 -16.06 -4.36 -19.89
C GLN A 57 -16.78 -5.05 -21.05
N LYS A 58 -16.63 -4.51 -22.26
CA LYS A 58 -17.36 -4.92 -23.48
C LYS A 58 -17.23 -6.41 -23.86
N ASP A 59 -16.31 -7.15 -23.24
CA ASP A 59 -16.12 -8.57 -23.43
C ASP A 59 -16.74 -9.37 -22.28
N ASN A 60 -18.06 -9.58 -22.33
CA ASN A 60 -18.89 -10.62 -21.68
C ASN A 60 -18.63 -11.08 -20.23
N ASN A 61 -17.77 -10.41 -19.47
CA ASN A 61 -17.57 -10.69 -18.06
C ASN A 61 -18.48 -9.76 -17.27
N GLY A 62 -19.43 -10.34 -16.53
CA GLY A 62 -20.32 -9.61 -15.63
C GLY A 62 -19.56 -8.67 -14.68
N GLY A 63 -20.25 -7.64 -14.19
CA GLY A 63 -19.68 -6.71 -13.23
C GLY A 63 -19.08 -7.45 -12.03
N SER A 64 -17.84 -7.12 -11.66
CA SER A 64 -17.07 -7.85 -10.65
C SER A 64 -16.76 -6.97 -9.45
N ILE A 65 -16.89 -7.55 -8.24
CA ILE A 65 -16.52 -6.91 -6.99
C ILE A 65 -15.13 -7.40 -6.61
N ILE A 66 -14.12 -6.53 -6.72
CA ILE A 66 -12.74 -6.86 -6.35
C ILE A 66 -12.34 -6.19 -5.05
N ARG A 67 -11.52 -6.87 -4.26
CA ARG A 67 -10.85 -6.31 -3.08
C ARG A 67 -9.44 -5.91 -3.47
N ILE A 68 -9.07 -4.67 -3.21
CA ILE A 68 -7.75 -4.13 -3.55
C ILE A 68 -7.09 -3.51 -2.33
N GLU A 69 -5.80 -3.73 -2.17
CA GLU A 69 -5.01 -3.07 -1.13
C GLU A 69 -4.80 -1.61 -1.51
N LYS A 70 -5.03 -0.71 -0.55
CA LYS A 70 -4.81 0.72 -0.72
C LYS A 70 -3.52 1.17 -0.05
N PRO A 71 -2.88 2.24 -0.57
CA PRO A 71 -1.65 2.73 0.01
C PRO A 71 -1.86 3.29 1.43
N ILE A 72 -0.91 3.00 2.31
CA ILE A 72 -0.78 3.52 3.68
C ILE A 72 0.37 4.53 3.69
N ASN A 73 0.30 5.56 4.53
CA ASN A 73 1.41 6.51 4.69
C ASN A 73 2.60 5.82 5.39
N SER A 74 3.83 6.02 4.89
CA SER A 74 5.04 5.45 5.50
C SER A 74 5.23 5.89 6.95
N SER A 75 4.78 7.09 7.34
CA SER A 75 4.89 7.58 8.71
C SER A 75 4.07 6.78 9.73
N ASN A 76 3.09 5.99 9.29
CA ASN A 76 2.21 5.22 10.16
C ASN A 76 2.69 3.77 10.36
N VAL A 77 3.90 3.43 9.91
CA VAL A 77 4.45 2.08 10.01
C VAL A 77 5.85 2.08 10.62
N VAL A 78 6.22 0.95 11.23
CA VAL A 78 7.56 0.70 11.77
C VAL A 78 8.08 -0.65 11.27
N LEU A 79 9.39 -0.77 11.09
CA LEU A 79 10.04 -2.03 10.77
C LEU A 79 9.79 -3.05 11.89
N TYR A 80 9.25 -4.21 11.50
CA TYR A 80 9.03 -5.31 12.42
C TYR A 80 10.13 -6.34 12.20
N LYS A 81 11.01 -6.50 13.20
CA LYS A 81 12.01 -7.57 13.23
C LYS A 81 11.47 -8.71 14.07
N GLN A 82 11.34 -9.89 13.46
CA GLN A 82 11.10 -11.12 14.19
C GLN A 82 12.40 -11.49 14.92
N ARG A 83 12.31 -11.75 16.24
CA ARG A 83 13.44 -12.18 17.07
C ARG A 83 13.88 -13.59 16.74
#